data_AF-A0A836QAN6-F1
#
_entry.id   AF-A0A836QAN6-F1
#
_cell.length_a   1.000
_cell.length_b   1.000
_cell.length_c   1.000
_cell.angle_alpha   90.00
_cell.angle_beta   90.00
_cell.angle_gamma   90.00
#
_symmetry.space_group_name_H-M   'P 1'
#
loop_
_entity.id
_entity.type
_entity.pdbx_description
1 polymer ?
#
loop_
_entity_poly.entity_id
_entity_poly.type
_entity_poly.pdbx_seq_one_letter_code
_entity_poly.pdbx_strand_id
1 'polypeptide(L)' 'MPEEEEETLQDFQDALIELLSSGQPELVIFETLKTDPRFENYRDYIAEFDPDMVAVACELMGKWAKWKEPEEI' A
#
# COMPACT_ATOMS: atom_id res chain seq x y z
N MET A 1 1.89 17.34 19.82
CA MET A 1 0.66 17.80 19.16
C MET A 1 0.14 16.59 18.43
N PRO A 2 -0.92 15.94 18.92
CA PRO A 2 -1.38 14.64 18.39
C PRO A 2 -2.01 14.75 16.99
N GLU A 3 -2.53 15.92 16.62
CA GLU A 3 -3.25 16.13 15.35
C GLU A 3 -2.36 16.02 14.10
N GLU A 4 -1.07 16.41 14.18
CA GLU A 4 -0.13 16.29 13.05
C GLU A 4 0.32 14.83 12.82
N GLU A 5 0.38 14.01 13.87
CA GLU A 5 0.68 12.57 13.76
C GLU A 5 -0.50 11.80 13.15
N GLU A 6 -1.74 12.21 13.43
CA GLU A 6 -2.94 11.59 12.86
C GLU A 6 -3.11 11.90 11.36
N GLU A 7 -2.88 13.16 10.94
CA GLU A 7 -2.95 13.56 9.53
C GLU A 7 -1.87 12.85 8.69
N THR A 8 -0.64 12.78 9.19
CA THR A 8 0.45 12.07 8.51
C THR A 8 0.24 10.56 8.43
N LEU A 9 -0.45 9.95 9.40
CA LEU A 9 -0.79 8.54 9.36
C LEU A 9 -1.90 8.25 8.34
N GLN A 10 -2.90 9.13 8.24
CA GLN A 10 -3.97 8.99 7.25
C GLN A 10 -3.41 9.08 5.83
N ASP A 11 -2.55 10.06 5.55
CA ASP A 11 -1.90 10.22 4.25
C ASP A 11 -1.05 8.99 3.87
N PHE A 12 -0.34 8.42 4.84
CA PHE A 12 0.41 7.18 4.66
C PHE A 12 -0.52 6.01 4.28
N GLN A 13 -1.62 5.83 5.01
CA GLN A 13 -2.57 4.74 4.78
C GLN A 13 -3.22 4.86 3.41
N ASP A 14 -3.61 6.07 3.01
CA ASP A 14 -4.23 6.32 1.71
C ASP A 14 -3.24 6.04 0.56
N ALA A 15 -1.99 6.49 0.68
CA ALA A 15 -0.94 6.19 -0.30
C ALA A 15 -0.61 4.69 -0.37
N LEU A 16 -0.62 3.98 0.76
CA LEU A 16 -0.40 2.53 0.82
C LEU A 16 -1.53 1.77 0.15
N ILE A 17 -2.79 2.14 0.43
CA ILE A 17 -3.97 1.51 -0.18
C ILE A 17 -3.98 1.76 -1.69
N GLU A 18 -3.67 2.98 -2.14
CA GLU A 18 -3.54 3.33 -3.56
C GLU A 18 -2.49 2.44 -4.24
N LEU A 19 -1.31 2.33 -3.65
CA LEU A 19 -0.21 1.52 -4.20
C LEU A 19 -0.57 0.04 -4.28
N LEU A 20 -1.13 -0.54 -3.21
CA LEU A 20 -1.54 -1.94 -3.19
C LEU A 20 -2.70 -2.24 -4.16
N SER A 21 -3.57 -1.24 -4.42
CA SER A 21 -4.68 -1.36 -5.37
C SER A 21 -4.29 -1.13 -6.82
N SER A 22 -3.05 -0.70 -7.09
CA SER A 22 -2.58 -0.30 -8.43
C SER A 22 -2.50 -1.45 -9.44
N GLY A 23 -2.56 -2.70 -8.98
CA GLY A 23 -2.39 -3.89 -9.82
C GLY A 23 -0.95 -4.08 -10.35
N GLN A 24 0.02 -3.31 -9.84
CA GLN A 24 1.43 -3.48 -10.13
C GLN A 24 1.95 -4.82 -9.57
N PRO A 25 3.03 -5.39 -10.14
CA PRO A 25 3.69 -6.56 -9.57
C PRO A 25 4.21 -6.29 -8.15
N GLU A 26 4.20 -7.32 -7.29
CA GLU A 26 4.64 -7.25 -5.89
C GLU A 26 6.05 -6.65 -5.72
N LEU A 27 6.99 -6.99 -6.61
CA LEU A 27 8.35 -6.47 -6.59
C LEU A 27 8.37 -4.95 -6.82
N VAL A 28 7.53 -4.46 -7.74
CA VAL A 28 7.43 -3.03 -8.03
C VAL A 28 6.79 -2.29 -6.87
N ILE A 29 5.77 -2.88 -6.23
CA ILE A 29 5.15 -2.34 -5.02
C ILE A 29 6.20 -2.24 -3.90
N PHE A 30 6.98 -3.28 -3.69
CA PHE A 30 7.98 -3.32 -2.63
C PHE A 30 9.14 -2.34 -2.86
N GLU A 31 9.58 -2.16 -4.11
CA GLU A 31 10.54 -1.11 -4.46
C GLU A 31 9.95 0.28 -4.23
N THR A 32 8.69 0.49 -4.63
CA THR A 32 7.99 1.77 -4.47
C THR A 32 7.85 2.16 -3.00
N LEU A 33 7.49 1.22 -2.13
CA LEU A 33 7.42 1.44 -0.67
C LEU A 33 8.75 1.95 -0.09
N LYS A 34 9.89 1.56 -0.68
CA LYS A 34 11.22 1.97 -0.21
C LYS A 34 11.68 3.29 -0.79
N THR A 35 11.27 3.62 -2.02
CA THR A 35 11.83 4.76 -2.76
C THR A 35 10.90 5.97 -2.85
N ASP A 36 9.59 5.79 -2.72
CA ASP A 36 8.61 6.87 -2.88
C ASP A 36 8.68 7.84 -1.67
N PRO A 37 8.85 9.16 -1.91
CA PRO A 37 8.88 10.18 -0.86
C PRO A 37 7.63 10.21 0.01
N ARG A 38 6.47 9.76 -0.49
CA ARG A 38 5.22 9.70 0.29
C ARG A 38 5.31 8.79 1.51
N PHE A 39 6.25 7.83 1.50
CA PHE A 39 6.48 6.89 2.59
C PHE A 39 7.70 7.24 3.45
N GLU A 40 8.38 8.37 3.22
CA GLU A 40 9.64 8.71 3.88
C GLU A 40 9.54 8.67 5.41
N ASN A 41 8.48 9.25 5.97
CA ASN A 41 8.24 9.31 7.41
C ASN A 41 7.99 7.94 8.06
N TYR A 42 7.63 6.93 7.27
CA TYR A 42 7.30 5.58 7.72
C TYR A 42 8.25 4.52 7.16
N ARG A 43 9.37 4.93 6.57
CA ARG A 43 10.31 4.01 5.89
C ARG A 43 10.93 2.99 6.84
N ASP A 44 11.22 3.39 8.08
CA ASP A 44 11.74 2.49 9.11
C ASP A 44 10.70 1.43 9.49
N TYR A 45 9.43 1.82 9.62
CA TYR A 45 8.32 0.90 9.87
C TYR A 45 8.10 -0.07 8.68
N ILE A 46 8.15 0.44 7.45
CA ILE A 46 8.08 -0.37 6.22
C ILE A 46 9.23 -1.37 6.15
N ALA A 47 10.43 -1.01 6.62
CA ALA A 47 11.59 -1.91 6.60
C ALA A 47 11.39 -3.16 7.48
N GLU A 48 10.47 -3.11 8.44
CA GLU A 48 10.07 -4.24 9.28
C GLU A 48 9.03 -5.16 8.61
N PHE A 49 8.49 -4.77 7.44
CA PHE A 49 7.49 -5.58 6.76
C PHE A 49 8.07 -6.92 6.30
N ASP A 50 7.33 -7.98 6.58
CA ASP A 50 7.58 -9.29 6.00
C ASP A 50 7.21 -9.26 4.51
N PRO A 51 8.16 -9.50 3.58
CA PRO A 51 7.90 -9.53 2.15
C PRO A 51 6.76 -10.48 1.76
N ASP A 52 6.62 -11.62 2.44
CA ASP A 52 5.57 -12.59 2.15
C ASP A 52 4.19 -12.04 2.52
N MET A 53 4.11 -11.26 3.59
CA MET A 53 2.86 -10.59 4.01
C MET A 53 2.48 -9.44 3.06
N VAL A 54 3.46 -8.74 2.50
CA VAL A 54 3.22 -7.72 1.47
C VAL A 54 2.67 -8.37 0.20
N ALA A 55 3.21 -9.52 -0.21
CA ALA A 55 2.69 -10.29 -1.35
C ALA A 55 1.22 -10.71 -1.12
N VAL A 56 0.89 -11.21 0.08
CA VAL A 56 -0.49 -11.53 0.46
C VAL A 56 -1.40 -10.30 0.38
N ALA A 57 -0.96 -9.14 0.88
CA ALA A 57 -1.72 -7.90 0.78
C ALA A 57 -1.97 -7.49 -0.68
N CYS A 58 -0.96 -7.61 -1.54
CA CYS A 58 -1.10 -7.37 -2.98
C CYS A 58 -2.13 -8.32 -3.62
N GLU A 59 -2.09 -9.60 -3.29
CA GLU A 59 -3.07 -10.57 -3.79
C GLU A 59 -4.50 -10.27 -3.33
N LEU A 60 -4.68 -9.92 -2.05
CA LEU A 60 -5.99 -9.58 -1.49
C LEU A 60 -6.57 -8.35 -2.19
N MET A 61 -5.77 -7.30 -2.34
CA MET A 61 -6.22 -6.08 -3.03
C MET A 61 -6.51 -6.34 -4.51
N GLY A 62 -5.70 -7.16 -5.19
CA GLY A 62 -5.96 -7.59 -6.56
C GLY A 62 -7.26 -8.40 -6.71
N LYS A 63 -7.59 -9.27 -5.74
CA LYS A 63 -8.87 -10.01 -5.74
C LYS A 63 -10.06 -9.09 -5.48
N TRP A 64 -9.92 -8.11 -4.58
CA TRP A 64 -10.99 -7.17 -4.24
C TRP A 64 -11.24 -6.14 -5.35
N ALA A 65 -10.20 -5.71 -6.07
CA ALA A 65 -10.35 -4.86 -7.26
C ALA A 65 -11.18 -5.56 -8.34
N LYS A 66 -10.94 -6.85 -8.58
CA LYS A 66 -11.71 -7.67 -9.54
C LYS A 66 -13.17 -7.88 -9.14
N TRP A 67 -13.50 -7.83 -7.86
CA TRP A 67 -14.88 -7.94 -7.38
C TRP A 67 -15.68 -6.64 -7.55
N LYS A 68 -15.00 -5.50 -7.72
CA LYS A 68 -15.65 -4.20 -7.98
C LYS A 68 -16.01 -3.95 -9.44
N GLU A 69 -15.52 -4.78 -10.37
CA GLU A 69 -15.99 -4.83 -11.74
C GLU A 69 -17.09 -5.90 -11.82
N PRO A 70 -18.39 -5.56 -11.64
CA PRO A 70 -19.42 -6.46 -12.10
C PRO A 70 -19.23 -6.59 -13.61
N GLU A 71 -19.02 -7.83 -14.08
CA GLU A 71 -19.18 -8.14 -15.50
C GLU A 71 -20.55 -7.59 -15.92
N GLU A 72 -20.56 -6.57 -16.79
CA GLU A 72 -21.77 -6.17 -17.50
C GLU A 72 -22.20 -7.37 -18.36
N ILE A 73 -23.22 -8.09 -17.90
CA ILE A 73 -23.97 -9.10 -18.68
C ILE A 73 -25.42 -8.64 -18.78
#